data_AF-A0A0E1NKX7-F1
#
_entry.id   AF-A0A0E1NKX7-F1
#
_cell.length_a   1.000
_cell.length_b   1.000
_cell.length_c   1.000
_cell.angle_alpha   90.00
_cell.angle_beta   90.00
_cell.angle_gamma   90.00
#
_symmetry.space_group_name_H-M   'P 1'
#
loop_
_entity.id
_entity.type
_entity.pdbx_description
1 polymer ?
#
loop_
_entity_poly.entity_id
_entity_poly.type
_entity_poly.pdbx_seq_one_letter_code
_entity_poly.pdbx_strand_id
1 'polypeptide(L)'
;MSEKRAIHCQVQLTEKANDKLETFQNRLRERNIKLSKADVINLVLSNMTMADFDKAATSLEASAKAREKVMKIYESSGMTKEDLADILKRLD
;
A
#
# COMPACT_ATOMS: atom_id res chain seq x y z
N MET A 1 -28.63 -18.53 13.45
CA MET A 1 -27.22 -18.32 13.06
C MET A 1 -27.24 -17.76 11.64
N SER A 2 -27.11 -16.44 11.45
CA SER A 2 -27.07 -15.88 10.10
C SER A 2 -25.78 -16.34 9.43
N GLU A 3 -25.90 -17.09 8.32
CA GLU A 3 -24.77 -17.39 7.44
C GLU A 3 -24.08 -16.08 7.07
N LYS A 4 -22.83 -15.92 7.48
CA LYS A 4 -22.03 -14.76 7.08
C LYS A 4 -21.83 -14.84 5.57
N ARG A 5 -22.59 -14.03 4.83
CA ARG A 5 -22.48 -13.95 3.37
C ARG A 5 -21.09 -13.45 3.00
N ALA A 6 -20.50 -14.06 1.98
CA ALA A 6 -19.28 -13.53 1.37
C ALA A 6 -19.54 -12.09 0.88
N ILE A 7 -18.64 -11.17 1.21
CA ILE A 7 -18.70 -9.79 0.75
C ILE A 7 -17.88 -9.70 -0.53
N HIS A 8 -18.54 -9.40 -1.64
CA HIS A 8 -17.85 -9.13 -2.90
C HIS A 8 -17.22 -7.73 -2.83
N CYS A 9 -15.90 -7.68 -2.97
CA CYS A 9 -15.14 -6.43 -2.99
C CYS A 9 -14.39 -6.35 -4.33
N GLN A 10 -14.66 -5.30 -5.11
CA GLN A 10 -13.88 -4.97 -6.30
C GLN A 10 -12.94 -3.81 -5.95
N VAL A 11 -11.64 -4.07 -6.02
CA VAL A 11 -10.61 -3.09 -5.67
C VAL A 11 -9.73 -2.85 -6.89
N GLN A 12 -9.56 -1.59 -7.26
CA GLN A 12 -8.53 -1.21 -8.22
C GLN A 12 -7.17 -1.23 -7.51
N LEU A 13 -6.23 -2.02 -8.03
CA LEU A 13 -4.87 -2.07 -7.51
C LEU A 13 -3.99 -1.04 -8.22
N THR A 14 -3.10 -0.41 -7.46
CA THR A 14 -1.95 0.28 -8.06
C THR A 14 -1.03 -0.74 -8.71
N GLU A 15 -0.22 -0.30 -9.68
CA GLU A 15 0.77 -1.17 -10.34
C GLU A 15 1.68 -1.86 -9.31
N LYS A 16 2.27 -1.09 -8.39
CA LYS A 16 3.09 -1.59 -7.27
C LYS A 16 2.39 -2.67 -6.43
N ALA A 17 1.09 -2.51 -6.15
CA ALA A 17 0.32 -3.49 -5.39
C ALA A 17 0.04 -4.76 -6.21
N ASN A 18 -0.26 -4.61 -7.51
CA ASN A 18 -0.46 -5.74 -8.41
C ASN A 18 0.82 -6.56 -8.60
N ASP A 19 1.98 -5.92 -8.80
CA ASP A 19 3.28 -6.59 -8.94
C ASP A 19 3.64 -7.39 -7.67
N LYS A 20 3.33 -6.81 -6.50
CA LYS A 20 3.53 -7.49 -5.23
C LYS A 20 2.63 -8.73 -5.10
N LEU A 21 1.38 -8.61 -5.54
CA LEU A 21 0.43 -9.73 -5.54
C LEU A 21 0.88 -10.86 -6.48
N GLU A 22 1.39 -10.51 -7.66
CA GLU A 22 1.97 -11.48 -8.60
C GLU A 22 3.21 -12.16 -8.03
N THR A 23 4.05 -11.42 -7.31
CA THR A 23 5.19 -11.98 -6.57
C THR A 23 4.73 -13.02 -5.53
N PHE A 24 3.67 -12.74 -4.77
CA PHE A 24 3.10 -13.70 -3.83
C PHE A 24 2.57 -14.94 -4.54
N GLN A 25 1.85 -14.78 -5.64
CA GLN A 25 1.36 -15.91 -6.44
C GLN A 25 2.49 -16.76 -7.03
N ASN A 26 3.58 -16.14 -7.50
CA ASN A 26 4.75 -16.85 -8.00
C ASN A 26 5.39 -17.71 -6.89
N ARG A 27 5.60 -17.15 -5.70
CA ARG A 27 6.13 -17.89 -4.54
C ARG A 27 5.26 -19.07 -4.11
N LEU A 28 3.94 -18.93 -4.22
CA LEU A 28 3.01 -20.04 -3.94
C LEU A 28 3.09 -21.11 -5.03
N ARG A 29 3.21 -20.71 -6.30
CA ARG A 29 3.37 -21.63 -7.44
C ARG A 29 4.66 -22.44 -7.35
N GLU A 30 5.76 -21.86 -6.87
CA GLU A 30 7.02 -22.57 -6.58
C GLU A 30 6.82 -23.72 -5.56
N ARG A 31 5.78 -23.64 -4.72
CA ARG A 31 5.39 -24.67 -3.75
C ARG A 31 4.24 -25.55 -4.24
N ASN A 32 3.91 -25.51 -5.53
CA ASN A 32 2.77 -26.18 -6.16
C ASN A 32 1.39 -25.75 -5.62
N ILE A 33 1.28 -24.55 -5.03
CA ILE A 33 0.03 -23.99 -4.53
C ILE A 33 -0.47 -22.94 -5.55
N LYS A 34 -1.66 -23.17 -6.12
CA LYS A 34 -2.30 -22.25 -7.07
C LYS A 34 -3.47 -21.54 -6.40
N LEU A 35 -3.34 -20.23 -6.19
CA LEU A 35 -4.38 -19.37 -5.63
C LEU A 35 -4.70 -18.22 -6.59
N SER A 36 -5.97 -17.81 -6.64
CA SER A 36 -6.37 -16.61 -7.38
C SER A 36 -5.85 -15.34 -6.68
N LYS A 37 -5.87 -14.20 -7.38
CA LYS A 37 -5.54 -12.89 -6.79
C LYS A 37 -6.41 -12.59 -5.56
N ALA A 38 -7.71 -12.93 -5.63
CA ALA A 38 -8.65 -12.76 -4.52
C ALA A 38 -8.31 -13.66 -3.32
N ASP A 39 -7.94 -14.92 -3.55
CA ASP A 39 -7.56 -15.84 -2.48
C ASP A 39 -6.30 -15.39 -1.75
N VAL A 40 -5.32 -14.86 -2.47
CA VAL A 40 -4.10 -14.31 -1.87
C VAL A 40 -4.40 -13.06 -1.05
N ILE A 41 -5.26 -12.16 -1.54
CA ILE A 41 -5.69 -10.98 -0.77
C ILE A 41 -6.40 -11.42 0.52
N ASN A 42 -7.33 -12.37 0.45
CA ASN A 42 -8.02 -12.91 1.62
C ASN A 42 -7.05 -13.58 2.60
N LEU A 43 -6.08 -14.36 2.11
CA LEU A 43 -5.04 -14.97 2.94
C LEU A 43 -4.24 -13.91 3.69
N VAL A 44 -3.80 -12.85 3.00
CA VAL A 44 -3.04 -11.76 3.63
C VAL A 44 -3.90 -11.03 4.67
N LEU A 45 -5.12 -10.63 4.32
CA LEU A 45 -5.99 -9.86 5.22
C LEU A 45 -6.42 -10.66 6.46
N SER A 46 -6.66 -11.97 6.31
CA SER A 46 -7.05 -12.84 7.43
C SER A 46 -5.91 -13.15 8.40
N ASN A 47 -4.65 -13.00 7.96
CA ASN A 47 -3.46 -13.29 8.78
C ASN A 47 -2.67 -12.05 9.19
N MET A 48 -3.03 -10.87 8.67
CA MET A 48 -2.41 -9.60 9.07
C MET A 48 -2.75 -9.30 10.53
N THR A 49 -1.73 -9.09 11.36
CA THR A 49 -1.94 -8.68 12.74
C THR A 49 -2.20 -7.18 12.82
N MET A 50 -2.80 -6.73 13.92
CA MET A 50 -2.97 -5.28 14.13
C MET A 50 -1.65 -4.55 14.27
N ALA A 51 -0.62 -5.20 14.83
CA ALA A 51 0.72 -4.63 14.88
C ALA A 51 1.32 -4.41 13.47
N ASP A 52 1.04 -5.29 12.51
CA ASP A 52 1.50 -5.12 11.12
C ASP A 52 0.77 -3.96 10.45
N PHE A 53 -0.54 -3.85 10.68
CA PHE A 53 -1.33 -2.74 10.19
C PHE A 53 -0.87 -1.39 10.78
N ASP A 54 -0.66 -1.33 12.09
CA ASP A 54 -0.21 -0.11 12.79
C ASP A 54 1.15 0.38 12.29
N LYS A 55 2.07 -0.54 11.98
CA LYS A 55 3.36 -0.20 11.34
C LYS A 55 3.14 0.43 9.96
N ALA A 56 2.27 -0.14 9.15
CA ALA A 56 1.95 0.40 7.83
C ALA A 56 1.27 1.78 7.94
N ALA A 57 0.33 1.93 8.87
CA ALA A 57 -0.36 3.20 9.13
C ALA A 57 0.61 4.29 9.64
N THR A 58 1.53 3.94 10.54
CA THR A 58 2.55 4.88 11.05
C THR A 58 3.47 5.36 9.92
N SER A 59 3.88 4.45 9.03
CA SER A 59 4.68 4.82 7.86
C SER A 59 3.93 5.77 6.91
N LEU A 60 2.64 5.50 6.69
CA LEU A 60 1.77 6.37 5.90
C LEU A 60 1.63 7.77 6.53
N GLU A 61 1.40 7.83 7.85
CA GLU A 61 1.32 9.10 8.59
C GLU A 61 2.63 9.87 8.51
N ALA A 62 3.77 9.20 8.66
CA ALA A 62 5.09 9.82 8.56
C ALA A 62 5.33 10.41 7.16
N SER A 63 4.97 9.69 6.09
CA SER A 63 5.06 10.20 4.72
C SER A 63 4.13 11.41 4.51
N ALA A 64 2.90 11.35 5.01
CA ALA A 64 1.96 12.47 4.93
C ALA A 64 2.49 13.73 5.64
N LYS A 65 3.03 13.58 6.86
CA LYS A 65 3.65 14.69 7.61
C LYS A 65 4.89 15.23 6.91
N ALA A 66 5.70 14.37 6.29
CA ALA A 66 6.86 14.82 5.52
C ALA A 66 6.44 15.68 4.32
N ARG A 67 5.41 15.24 3.56
CA ARG A 67 4.84 16.02 2.45
C ARG A 67 4.28 17.35 2.91
N GLU A 68 3.53 17.37 4.01
CA GLU A 68 2.97 18.61 4.56
C GLU A 68 4.08 19.61 4.93
N LYS A 69 5.16 19.14 5.57
CA LYS A 69 6.32 19.98 5.88
C LYS A 69 6.99 20.54 4.63
N VAL A 70 7.18 19.71 3.60
CA VAL A 70 7.77 20.14 2.32
C VAL A 70 6.90 21.21 1.66
N MET A 71 5.58 21.05 1.64
CA MET A 71 4.66 22.05 1.10
C MET A 71 4.73 23.38 1.86
N LYS A 72 4.77 23.33 3.20
CA LYS A 72 4.94 24.54 4.03
C LYS A 72 6.27 25.26 3.76
N ILE A 73 7.35 24.51 3.54
CA ILE A 73 8.65 25.08 3.17
C ILE A 73 8.56 25.74 1.79
N TYR A 74 7.97 25.06 0.80
CA TYR A 74 7.78 25.63 -0.53
C TYR A 74 6.98 26.94 -0.49
N GLU A 75 5.87 27.00 0.27
CA GLU A 75 5.05 28.21 0.41
C GLU A 75 5.76 29.37 1.12
N SER A 76 6.75 29.07 1.97
CA SER A 76 7.48 30.06 2.78
C SER A 76 8.89 30.37 2.26
N SER A 77 9.33 29.74 1.16
CA SER A 77 10.68 29.91 0.62
C SER A 77 10.67 30.24 -0.87
N GLY A 78 11.82 30.64 -1.41
CA GLY A 78 12.02 30.84 -2.86
C GLY A 78 12.20 29.55 -3.65
N MET A 79 11.73 28.41 -3.13
CA MET A 79 11.86 27.10 -3.78
C MET A 79 11.09 27.07 -5.10
N THR A 80 11.70 26.50 -6.15
CA THR A 80 11.03 26.38 -7.45
C THR A 80 10.08 25.17 -7.46
N LYS A 81 9.16 25.15 -8.43
CA LYS A 81 8.26 24.00 -8.62
C LYS A 81 9.01 22.72 -9.01
N GLU A 82 10.16 22.87 -9.67
CA GLU A 82 11.02 21.75 -10.08
C GLU A 82 11.68 21.11 -8.86
N ASP A 83 12.24 21.94 -7.95
CA ASP A 83 12.80 21.47 -6.68
C ASP A 83 11.76 20.75 -5.83
N LEU A 84 10.54 21.29 -5.75
CA LEU A 84 9.43 20.67 -5.03
C LEU A 84 9.09 19.29 -5.62
N ALA A 85 8.98 19.19 -6.94
CA ALA A 85 8.65 17.94 -7.61
C ALA A 85 9.70 16.85 -7.37
N ASP A 86 10.98 17.23 -7.37
CA ASP A 86 12.08 16.30 -7.12
C ASP A 86 12.15 15.83 -5.66
N ILE A 87 11.83 16.69 -4.70
CA ILE A 87 11.75 16.32 -3.28
C ILE A 87 10.56 15.38 -3.05
N LEU A 88 9.38 15.67 -3.61
CA LEU A 88 8.19 14.85 -3.44
C LEU A 88 8.36 13.45 -4.03
N LYS A 89 9.02 13.30 -5.19
CA LYS A 89 9.34 11.99 -5.78
C LYS A 89 10.17 11.08 -4.88
N ARG A 90 10.96 11.65 -3.95
CA ARG A 90 11.79 10.88 -3.00
C ARG A 90 11.02 10.44 -1.75
N LEU A 91 9.77 10.89 -1.59
CA LEU A 91 8.88 10.56 -0.48
C LEU A 91 7.81 9.50 -0.86
N ASP A 92 7.86 8.98 -2.09
CA ASP A 92 7.04 7.88 -2.66
C ASP A 92 7.83 6.55 -2.72
#